data_AF-A0A5J4RBC7-F1
#
_entry.id   AF-A0A5J4RBC7-F1
#
_cell.length_a   1.000
_cell.length_b   1.000
_cell.length_c   1.000
_cell.angle_alpha   90.00
_cell.angle_beta   90.00
_cell.angle_gamma   90.00
#
_symmetry.space_group_name_H-M   'P 1'
#
loop_
_entity.id
_entity.type
_entity.pdbx_description
1 polymer ?
#
loop_
_entity_poly.entity_id
_entity_poly.type
_entity_poly.pdbx_seq_one_letter_code
_entity_poly.pdbx_strand_id
1 'polypeptide(L)'
;MFGIIKKNDKNLIKKIQKVNIDEVKLWEVPNIFIPLLIIVFTILIYSLFRPFDNITIGGCLNFLVNGSIPLIAVNQIAGVGIYIFKFNKSKEDELGIETTRHIRTALFYQVFCLLFLCMLLYSYQTINHPFENVCIIIFSTLASIVLLYFSSHVSRKIFILQDEFINLAYDTTIRETVIKTTTTQKWDDYESNE
;
A
#
# COMPACT_ATOMS: atom_id res chain seq x y z
N MET A 1 -18.39 -11.58 9.41
CA MET A 1 -17.30 -12.57 9.42
C MET A 1 -16.00 -11.81 9.20
N PHE A 2 -15.19 -11.60 10.24
CA PHE A 2 -13.89 -10.92 10.09
C PHE A 2 -12.96 -11.85 9.30
N GLY A 3 -12.78 -11.55 8.01
CA GLY A 3 -11.96 -12.36 7.13
C GLY A 3 -10.49 -12.21 7.51
N ILE A 4 -9.87 -13.27 8.00
CA ILE A 4 -8.41 -13.34 8.07
C ILE A 4 -7.93 -13.75 6.67
N ILE A 5 -6.99 -12.99 6.10
CA ILE A 5 -6.38 -13.30 4.80
C ILE A 5 -5.68 -14.65 4.90
N LYS A 6 -6.20 -15.66 4.20
CA LYS A 6 -5.70 -17.04 4.21
C LYS A 6 -4.38 -17.15 3.42
N LYS A 7 -3.69 -18.29 3.54
CA LYS A 7 -2.45 -18.56 2.81
C LYS A 7 -2.65 -18.54 1.28
N ASN A 8 -3.80 -19.03 0.80
CA ASN A 8 -4.15 -19.03 -0.62
C ASN A 8 -4.33 -17.60 -1.16
N ASP A 9 -5.01 -16.73 -0.41
CA ASP A 9 -5.16 -15.31 -0.74
C ASP A 9 -3.81 -14.59 -0.89
N LYS A 10 -2.86 -14.90 0.01
CA LYS A 10 -1.50 -14.35 -0.06
C LYS A 10 -0.77 -14.83 -1.32
N ASN A 11 -0.97 -16.07 -1.74
CA ASN A 11 -0.37 -16.61 -2.95
C ASN A 11 -0.96 -15.96 -4.20
N LEU A 12 -2.29 -15.72 -4.22
CA LEU A 12 -2.96 -14.99 -5.30
C LEU A 12 -2.39 -13.58 -5.47
N ILE A 13 -2.31 -12.81 -4.37
CA ILE A 13 -1.75 -11.44 -4.40
C ILE A 13 -0.29 -11.46 -4.90
N LYS A 14 0.53 -12.42 -4.43
CA LYS A 14 1.91 -12.55 -4.91
C LYS A 14 2.01 -12.88 -6.39
N LYS A 15 1.11 -13.73 -6.91
CA LYS A 15 1.07 -14.08 -8.33
C LYS A 15 0.78 -12.84 -9.18
N ILE A 16 -0.25 -12.08 -8.82
CA ILE A 16 -0.63 -10.85 -9.53
C ILE A 16 0.51 -9.82 -9.46
N GLN A 17 1.12 -9.66 -8.28
CA GLN A 17 2.24 -8.75 -8.07
C GLN A 17 3.47 -9.09 -8.92
N LYS A 18 3.74 -10.38 -9.15
CA LYS A 18 4.91 -10.82 -9.93
C LYS A 18 4.76 -10.44 -11.41
N VAL A 19 3.54 -10.49 -11.94
CA VAL A 19 3.26 -10.15 -13.34
C VAL A 19 3.28 -8.64 -13.56
N ASN A 20 2.80 -7.86 -12.57
CA ASN A 20 2.66 -6.40 -12.68
C ASN A 20 3.73 -5.64 -11.86
N ILE A 21 4.98 -6.11 -11.91
CA ILE A 21 6.01 -5.62 -10.99
C ILE A 21 6.39 -4.15 -11.26
N ASP A 22 6.31 -3.71 -12.51
CA ASP A 22 6.70 -2.36 -12.91
C ASP A 22 5.63 -1.33 -12.56
N GLU A 23 4.36 -1.69 -12.71
CA GLU A 23 3.22 -0.89 -12.27
C GLU A 23 3.18 -0.76 -10.75
N VAL A 24 3.50 -1.84 -10.02
CA VAL A 24 3.61 -1.79 -8.56
C VAL A 24 4.75 -0.88 -8.11
N LYS A 25 5.91 -0.87 -8.80
CA LYS A 25 6.99 0.08 -8.54
C LYS A 25 6.56 1.51 -8.83
N LEU A 26 5.87 1.74 -9.95
CA LEU A 26 5.34 3.06 -10.32
C LEU A 26 4.35 3.59 -9.28
N TRP A 27 3.58 2.72 -8.61
CA TRP A 27 2.73 3.08 -7.49
C TRP A 27 3.52 3.41 -6.21
N GLU A 28 4.61 2.69 -5.94
CA GLU A 28 5.46 2.93 -4.76
C GLU A 28 6.13 4.31 -4.81
N VAL A 29 6.50 4.80 -5.99
CA VAL A 29 7.17 6.10 -6.16
C VAL A 29 6.36 7.26 -5.56
N PRO A 30 5.17 7.63 -6.05
CA PRO A 30 4.44 8.78 -5.50
C PRO A 30 4.01 8.55 -4.04
N ASN A 31 3.74 7.30 -3.65
CA ASN A 31 3.24 7.02 -2.30
C ASN A 31 4.35 7.01 -1.24
N ILE A 32 5.61 6.73 -1.57
CA ILE A 32 6.71 6.71 -0.61
C ILE A 32 7.64 7.92 -0.80
N PHE A 33 7.98 8.23 -2.05
CA PHE A 33 8.95 9.27 -2.39
C PHE A 33 8.41 10.68 -2.12
N ILE A 34 7.15 10.98 -2.49
CA ILE A 34 6.57 12.32 -2.28
C ILE A 34 6.48 12.66 -0.78
N PRO A 35 5.95 11.79 0.10
CA PRO A 35 6.00 12.03 1.54
C PRO A 35 7.41 12.27 2.10
N LEU A 36 8.38 11.47 1.67
CA LEU A 36 9.77 11.62 2.10
C LEU A 36 10.33 12.99 1.67
N LEU A 37 10.04 13.39 0.44
CA LEU A 37 10.46 14.67 -0.12
C LEU A 37 9.82 15.84 0.66
N ILE A 38 8.52 15.76 1.00
CA ILE A 38 7.84 16.76 1.84
C ILE A 38 8.52 16.89 3.21
N ILE A 39 8.88 15.76 3.85
CA ILE A 39 9.59 15.76 5.14
C ILE A 39 10.94 16.47 5.01
N VAL A 40 11.73 16.11 4.00
CA VAL A 40 13.04 16.72 3.74
C VAL A 40 12.91 18.23 3.48
N PHE A 41 11.97 18.64 2.63
CA PHE A 41 11.72 20.06 2.35
C PHE A 41 11.26 20.82 3.60
N THR A 42 10.44 20.21 4.45
CA THR A 42 10.00 20.83 5.71
C THR A 42 11.17 21.09 6.65
N ILE A 43 12.10 20.12 6.78
CA ILE A 43 13.32 20.27 7.58
C ILE A 43 14.24 21.34 6.99
N LEU A 44 14.39 21.40 5.66
CA LEU A 44 15.20 22.41 4.97
C LEU A 44 14.63 23.81 5.17
N ILE A 45 13.32 23.99 5.00
CA ILE A 45 12.63 25.27 5.24
C ILE A 45 12.80 25.67 6.71
N TYR A 46 12.59 24.77 7.66
CA TYR A 46 12.80 25.06 9.08
C TYR A 46 14.24 25.53 9.35
N SER A 47 15.23 24.85 8.77
CA SER A 47 16.65 25.19 8.93
C SER A 47 17.03 26.52 8.27
N LEU A 48 16.41 26.88 7.15
CA LEU A 48 16.70 28.12 6.41
C LEU A 48 16.10 29.37 7.07
N PHE A 49 14.93 29.24 7.69
CA PHE A 49 14.18 30.39 8.23
C PHE A 49 14.31 30.58 9.75
N ARG A 50 14.94 29.65 10.48
CA ARG A 50 15.29 29.82 11.89
C ARG A 50 16.74 30.31 12.05
N PRO A 51 17.01 31.28 12.94
CA PRO A 51 18.38 31.61 13.30
C PRO A 51 19.07 30.37 13.91
N PHE A 52 20.31 30.12 13.50
CA PHE A 52 21.07 28.90 13.84
C PHE A 52 21.12 28.62 15.34
N ASP A 53 21.19 29.66 16.16
CA ASP A 53 21.24 29.56 17.64
C ASP A 53 19.95 29.02 18.26
N ASN A 54 18.86 28.98 17.50
CA ASN A 54 17.54 28.50 17.94
C ASN A 54 17.11 27.20 17.26
N ILE A 55 17.99 26.54 16.51
CA ILE A 55 17.74 25.22 15.92
C ILE A 55 18.00 24.16 16.99
N THR A 56 16.95 23.80 17.73
CA THR A 56 17.01 22.69 18.69
C THR A 56 16.50 21.41 18.06
N ILE A 57 17.08 20.27 18.45
CA ILE A 57 16.61 18.93 18.03
C ILE A 57 15.12 18.77 18.38
N GLY A 58 14.70 19.24 19.56
CA GLY A 58 13.29 19.23 19.97
C GLY A 58 12.38 20.07 19.07
N GLY A 59 12.86 21.20 18.54
CA GLY A 59 12.12 22.02 17.56
C GLY A 59 11.96 21.32 16.22
N CYS A 60 13.04 20.72 15.70
CA CYS A 60 12.99 19.93 14.46
C CYS A 60 12.03 18.73 14.58
N LEU A 61 12.09 18.01 15.70
CA LEU A 61 11.20 16.87 15.93
C LEU A 61 9.75 17.30 16.15
N ASN A 62 9.47 18.40 16.85
CA ASN A 62 8.12 18.94 16.97
C ASN A 62 7.49 19.28 15.60
N PHE A 63 8.28 19.80 14.66
CA PHE A 63 7.83 20.03 13.29
C PHE A 63 7.40 18.76 12.57
N LEU A 64 8.07 17.63 12.82
CA LEU A 64 7.70 16.32 12.24
C LEU A 64 6.45 15.73 12.90
N VAL A 65 6.17 16.10 14.16
CA VAL A 65 5.06 15.59 14.97
C VAL A 65 3.94 16.63 15.10
N ASN A 66 3.69 17.36 14.01
CA ASN A 66 2.59 18.33 13.92
C ASN A 66 1.28 17.74 13.33
N GLY A 67 1.18 16.42 13.23
CA GLY A 67 0.06 15.75 12.56
C GLY A 67 0.25 15.45 11.06
N SER A 68 1.35 15.92 10.44
CA SER A 68 1.62 15.68 9.01
C SER A 68 1.78 14.20 8.65
N ILE A 69 2.53 13.42 9.44
CA ILE A 69 2.78 11.99 9.14
C ILE A 69 1.49 11.16 9.20
N PRO A 70 0.64 11.25 10.24
CA PRO A 70 -0.66 10.58 10.23
C PRO A 70 -1.56 11.02 9.07
N LEU A 71 -1.56 12.30 8.69
CA LEU A 71 -2.35 12.79 7.54
C LEU A 71 -1.87 12.21 6.20
N ILE A 72 -0.56 12.06 6.02
CA ILE A 72 0.00 11.38 4.85
C ILE A 72 -0.51 9.93 4.76
N ALA A 73 -0.51 9.20 5.88
CA ALA A 73 -1.02 7.84 5.93
C ALA A 73 -2.52 7.78 5.60
N VAL A 74 -3.32 8.71 6.13
CA VAL A 74 -4.75 8.84 5.78
C VAL A 74 -4.94 9.07 4.28
N ASN A 75 -4.16 9.98 3.68
CA ASN A 75 -4.28 10.30 2.25
C ASN A 75 -3.98 9.08 1.35
N GLN A 76 -2.94 8.31 1.66
CA GLN A 76 -2.61 7.07 0.95
C GLN A 76 -3.77 6.07 0.99
N ILE A 77 -4.31 5.80 2.18
CA ILE A 77 -5.39 4.83 2.36
C ILE A 77 -6.69 5.32 1.73
N ALA A 78 -7.04 6.60 1.90
CA ALA A 78 -8.28 7.16 1.39
C ALA A 78 -8.34 7.13 -0.14
N GLY A 79 -7.24 7.49 -0.81
CA GLY A 79 -7.16 7.48 -2.27
C GLY A 79 -7.34 6.09 -2.89
N VAL A 80 -6.80 5.05 -2.25
CA VAL A 80 -6.89 3.67 -2.75
C VAL A 80 -8.13 2.94 -2.23
N GLY A 81 -8.66 3.35 -1.07
CA GLY A 81 -9.81 2.73 -0.39
C GLY A 81 -11.11 2.77 -1.19
N ILE A 82 -11.30 3.79 -2.04
CA ILE A 82 -12.46 3.92 -2.94
C ILE A 82 -12.57 2.71 -3.89
N TYR A 83 -11.44 2.10 -4.25
CA TYR A 83 -11.38 1.00 -5.20
C TYR A 83 -11.58 -0.39 -4.57
N ILE A 84 -11.67 -0.49 -3.23
CA ILE A 84 -11.81 -1.79 -2.54
C ILE A 84 -13.00 -2.59 -3.05
N PHE A 85 -14.13 -1.92 -3.35
CA PHE A 85 -15.37 -2.59 -3.77
C PHE A 85 -15.65 -2.51 -5.27
N LYS A 86 -14.77 -1.88 -6.06
CA LYS A 86 -14.90 -1.88 -7.51
C LYS A 86 -14.35 -3.21 -8.03
N PHE A 87 -15.25 -4.18 -8.26
CA PHE A 87 -14.92 -5.47 -8.84
C PHE A 87 -16.06 -6.07 -9.65
N ASN A 88 -15.73 -6.79 -10.73
CA ASN A 88 -16.69 -7.49 -11.56
C ASN A 88 -16.71 -8.99 -11.25
N LYS A 89 -17.75 -9.45 -10.55
CA LYS A 89 -17.92 -10.87 -10.19
C LYS A 89 -17.95 -11.79 -11.42
N SER A 90 -18.60 -11.37 -12.52
CA SER A 90 -18.69 -12.17 -13.75
C SER A 90 -17.30 -12.48 -14.32
N LYS A 91 -16.38 -11.50 -14.26
CA LYS A 91 -15.00 -11.69 -14.73
C LYS A 91 -14.18 -12.60 -13.83
N GLU A 92 -14.36 -12.54 -12.51
CA GLU A 92 -13.66 -13.45 -11.60
C GLU A 92 -14.10 -14.91 -11.81
N ASP A 93 -15.41 -15.11 -12.03
CA ASP A 93 -15.98 -16.42 -12.35
C ASP A 93 -15.45 -16.95 -13.70
N GLU A 94 -15.31 -16.09 -14.73
CA GLU A 94 -14.68 -16.43 -16.02
C GLU A 94 -13.20 -16.82 -15.91
N LEU A 95 -12.46 -16.17 -15.00
CA LEU A 95 -11.02 -16.44 -14.76
C LEU A 95 -10.77 -17.61 -13.79
N GLY A 96 -11.83 -18.25 -13.27
CA GLY A 96 -11.75 -19.36 -12.33
C GLY A 96 -11.17 -18.96 -10.95
N ILE A 97 -11.31 -17.70 -10.56
CA ILE A 97 -10.83 -17.18 -9.28
C ILE A 97 -11.96 -17.29 -8.24
N GLU A 98 -11.72 -17.95 -7.10
CA GLU A 98 -12.64 -17.86 -5.96
C GLU A 98 -12.83 -16.39 -5.58
N THR A 99 -14.09 -15.92 -5.55
CA THR A 99 -14.44 -14.50 -5.41
C THR A 99 -13.53 -13.74 -4.43
N THR A 100 -12.90 -12.66 -4.89
CA THR A 100 -11.96 -11.88 -4.05
C THR A 100 -12.66 -11.08 -2.95
N ARG A 101 -13.99 -11.17 -2.88
CA ARG A 101 -14.89 -10.52 -1.91
C ARG A 101 -14.43 -10.69 -0.46
N HIS A 102 -13.98 -11.88 -0.07
CA HIS A 102 -13.50 -12.13 1.30
C HIS A 102 -12.23 -11.34 1.62
N ILE A 103 -11.28 -11.28 0.67
CA ILE A 103 -10.03 -10.53 0.79
C ILE A 103 -10.33 -9.03 0.87
N ARG A 104 -11.20 -8.52 -0.01
CA ARG A 104 -11.62 -7.11 -0.04
C ARG A 104 -12.32 -6.69 1.25
N THR A 105 -13.20 -7.54 1.79
CA THR A 105 -13.88 -7.30 3.07
C THR A 105 -12.87 -7.25 4.23
N ALA A 106 -11.88 -8.14 4.25
CA ALA A 106 -10.81 -8.14 5.24
C ALA A 106 -9.98 -6.84 5.19
N LEU A 107 -9.59 -6.43 3.98
CA LEU A 107 -8.83 -5.20 3.74
C LEU A 107 -9.64 -3.95 4.11
N PHE A 108 -10.96 -3.95 3.87
CA PHE A 108 -11.84 -2.86 4.29
C PHE A 108 -11.79 -2.65 5.81
N TYR A 109 -11.91 -3.71 6.61
CA TYR A 109 -11.81 -3.59 8.07
C TYR A 109 -10.42 -3.13 8.52
N GLN A 110 -9.35 -3.57 7.84
CA GLN A 110 -7.99 -3.08 8.11
C GLN A 110 -7.85 -1.59 7.81
N VAL A 111 -8.39 -1.13 6.68
CA VAL A 111 -8.44 0.29 6.30
C VAL A 111 -9.21 1.10 7.33
N PHE A 112 -10.41 0.65 7.73
CA PHE A 112 -11.22 1.35 8.72
C PHE A 112 -10.49 1.48 10.06
N CYS A 113 -9.85 0.39 10.52
CA CYS A 113 -9.06 0.39 11.75
C CYS A 113 -7.86 1.35 11.65
N LEU A 114 -7.12 1.33 10.53
CA LEU A 114 -5.99 2.23 10.31
C LEU A 114 -6.41 3.70 10.25
N LEU A 115 -7.50 4.01 9.56
CA LEU A 115 -8.06 5.37 9.52
C LEU A 115 -8.41 5.86 10.91
N PHE A 116 -9.10 5.04 11.71
CA PHE A 116 -9.45 5.37 13.09
C PHE A 116 -8.21 5.64 13.96
N LEU A 117 -7.19 4.78 13.88
CA LEU A 117 -5.93 4.95 14.61
C LEU A 117 -5.15 6.21 14.16
N CYS A 118 -5.10 6.49 12.86
CA CYS A 118 -4.46 7.69 12.34
C CYS A 118 -5.17 8.95 12.80
N MET A 119 -6.51 8.97 12.81
CA MET A 119 -7.30 10.09 13.31
C MET A 119 -7.08 10.33 14.81
N LEU A 120 -7.02 9.27 15.63
CA LEU A 120 -6.72 9.39 17.05
C LEU A 120 -5.31 9.96 17.28
N LEU A 121 -4.30 9.44 16.57
CA LEU A 121 -2.93 9.92 16.70
C LEU A 121 -2.79 11.35 16.21
N TYR A 122 -3.41 11.70 15.09
CA TYR A 122 -3.47 13.08 14.57
C TYR A 122 -4.10 14.04 15.58
N SER A 123 -5.24 13.67 16.15
CA SER A 123 -5.94 14.50 17.15
C SER A 123 -5.08 14.69 18.40
N TYR A 124 -4.44 13.62 18.87
CA TYR A 124 -3.51 13.68 20.00
C TYR A 124 -2.31 14.60 19.69
N GLN A 125 -1.69 14.48 18.51
CA GLN A 125 -0.58 15.33 18.09
C GLN A 125 -0.98 16.80 17.99
N THR A 126 -2.16 17.08 17.44
CA THR A 126 -2.65 18.45 17.26
C THR A 126 -2.95 19.13 18.60
N ILE A 127 -3.56 18.42 19.54
CA ILE A 127 -3.93 18.98 20.87
C ILE A 127 -2.70 19.24 21.74
N ASN A 128 -1.68 18.39 21.66
CA ASN A 128 -0.52 18.44 22.56
C ASN A 128 0.70 19.15 21.96
N HIS A 129 0.57 19.70 20.74
CA HIS A 129 1.66 20.44 20.11
C HIS A 129 1.70 21.91 20.60
N PRO A 130 2.88 22.49 20.91
CA PRO A 130 4.20 21.85 20.88
C PRO A 130 4.42 20.95 22.09
N PHE A 131 5.01 19.79 21.87
CA PHE A 131 5.34 18.85 22.93
C PHE A 131 6.55 19.35 23.73
N GLU A 132 6.40 19.39 25.05
CA GLU A 132 7.49 19.74 25.97
C GLU A 132 8.46 18.57 26.20
N ASN A 133 7.93 17.34 26.22
CA ASN A 133 8.70 16.14 26.55
C ASN A 133 9.20 15.42 25.28
N VAL A 134 10.52 15.39 25.10
CA VAL A 134 11.20 14.75 23.96
C VAL A 134 10.87 13.26 23.83
N CYS A 135 10.68 12.54 24.94
CA CYS A 135 10.30 11.12 24.89
C CYS A 135 8.92 10.94 24.22
N ILE A 136 7.96 11.81 24.54
CA ILE A 136 6.61 11.76 23.93
C ILE A 136 6.70 12.03 22.43
N ILE A 137 7.55 12.98 22.02
CA ILE A 137 7.81 13.27 20.61
C ILE A 137 8.35 12.04 19.89
N ILE A 138 9.34 11.36 20.46
CA ILE A 138 9.93 10.13 19.88
C ILE A 138 8.87 9.03 19.77
N PHE A 139 8.11 8.74 20.82
CA PHE A 139 7.05 7.73 20.78
C PHE A 139 5.96 8.06 19.75
N SER A 140 5.53 9.31 19.70
CA SER A 140 4.52 9.78 18.75
C SER A 140 5.03 9.71 17.29
N THR A 141 6.31 9.99 17.07
CA THR A 141 6.98 9.84 15.76
C THR A 141 7.02 8.37 15.35
N LEU A 142 7.47 7.48 16.24
CA LEU A 142 7.54 6.04 15.97
C LEU A 142 6.16 5.46 15.67
N ALA A 143 5.13 5.84 16.44
CA ALA A 143 3.75 5.43 16.18
C ALA A 143 3.28 5.90 14.79
N SER A 144 3.62 7.13 14.39
CA SER A 144 3.27 7.67 13.08
C SER A 144 3.95 6.91 11.93
N ILE A 145 5.24 6.59 12.08
CA ILE A 145 5.99 5.80 11.09
C ILE A 145 5.41 4.39 10.96
N VAL A 146 5.06 3.75 12.08
CA VAL A 146 4.44 2.42 12.07
C VAL A 146 3.09 2.47 11.34
N LEU A 147 2.25 3.46 11.62
CA LEU A 147 0.97 3.63 10.93
C LEU A 147 1.15 3.90 9.43
N LEU A 148 2.13 4.72 9.05
CA LEU A 148 2.47 4.96 7.64
C LEU A 148 2.93 3.68 6.94
N TYR A 149 3.75 2.87 7.59
CA TYR A 149 4.19 1.57 7.06
C TYR A 149 3.01 0.62 6.84
N PHE A 150 2.13 0.47 7.83
CA PHE A 150 0.94 -0.37 7.69
C PHE A 150 -0.04 0.17 6.64
N SER A 151 -0.21 1.49 6.59
CA SER A 151 -0.99 2.20 5.56
C SER A 151 -0.51 1.84 4.16
N SER A 152 0.79 1.98 3.90
CA SER A 152 1.39 1.63 2.62
C SER A 152 1.21 0.15 2.30
N HIS A 153 1.42 -0.73 3.28
CA HIS A 153 1.29 -2.18 3.10
C HIS A 153 -0.15 -2.62 2.74
N VAL A 154 -1.16 -2.03 3.38
CA VAL A 154 -2.57 -2.31 3.09
C VAL A 154 -2.99 -1.69 1.77
N SER A 155 -2.60 -0.44 1.51
CA SER A 155 -2.91 0.26 0.25
C SER A 155 -2.35 -0.47 -0.97
N ARG A 156 -1.12 -1.00 -0.88
CA ARG A 156 -0.52 -1.82 -1.95
C ARG A 156 -1.35 -3.06 -2.27
N LYS A 157 -1.89 -3.75 -1.26
CA LYS A 157 -2.74 -4.94 -1.48
C LYS A 157 -4.04 -4.57 -2.19
N ILE A 158 -4.63 -3.43 -1.84
CA ILE A 158 -5.84 -2.95 -2.49
C ILE A 158 -5.56 -2.55 -3.93
N PHE A 159 -4.42 -1.87 -4.18
CA PHE A 159 -3.99 -1.50 -5.53
C PHE A 159 -3.83 -2.73 -6.44
N ILE A 160 -3.14 -3.78 -5.95
CA ILE A 160 -2.94 -5.04 -6.70
C ILE A 160 -4.27 -5.77 -6.98
N LEU A 161 -5.29 -5.58 -6.13
CA LEU A 161 -6.60 -6.19 -6.30
C LEU A 161 -7.51 -5.43 -7.27
N GLN A 162 -7.05 -4.34 -7.90
CA GLN A 162 -7.83 -3.69 -8.93
C GLN A 162 -8.00 -4.62 -10.15
N ASP A 163 -9.20 -4.60 -10.76
CA ASP A 163 -9.58 -5.55 -11.82
C ASP A 163 -8.61 -5.57 -13.01
N GLU A 164 -7.99 -4.43 -13.34
CA GLU A 164 -6.99 -4.31 -14.40
C GLU A 164 -5.77 -5.21 -14.16
N PHE A 165 -5.25 -5.22 -12.93
CA PHE A 165 -4.10 -6.04 -12.54
C PHE A 165 -4.43 -7.53 -12.50
N ILE A 166 -5.65 -7.86 -12.06
CA ILE A 166 -6.16 -9.24 -12.05
C ILE A 166 -6.25 -9.76 -13.50
N ASN A 167 -6.86 -8.98 -14.40
CA ASN A 167 -6.98 -9.36 -15.81
C ASN A 167 -5.60 -9.55 -16.45
N LEU A 168 -4.67 -8.60 -16.25
CA LEU A 168 -3.34 -8.66 -16.85
C LEU A 168 -2.53 -9.88 -16.37
N ALA A 169 -2.64 -10.22 -15.09
CA ALA A 169 -1.99 -11.41 -14.53
C ALA A 169 -2.54 -12.73 -15.09
N TYR A 170 -3.85 -12.82 -15.31
CA TYR A 170 -4.48 -14.03 -15.81
C TYR A 170 -4.44 -14.15 -17.33
N ASP A 171 -4.54 -13.06 -18.08
CA ASP A 171 -4.32 -13.04 -19.53
C ASP A 171 -2.90 -13.50 -19.88
N THR A 172 -1.90 -13.04 -19.12
CA THR A 172 -0.51 -13.48 -19.30
C THR A 172 -0.34 -14.95 -18.95
N THR A 173 -0.99 -15.42 -17.88
CA THR A 173 -0.96 -16.84 -17.50
C THR A 173 -1.58 -17.72 -18.61
N ILE A 174 -2.76 -17.34 -19.11
CA ILE A 174 -3.45 -18.08 -20.18
C ILE A 174 -2.60 -18.11 -21.45
N ARG A 175 -2.00 -16.98 -21.83
CA ARG A 175 -1.13 -16.89 -23.01
C ARG A 175 0.12 -17.77 -22.87
N GLU A 176 0.75 -17.80 -21.69
CA GLU A 176 1.89 -18.70 -21.42
C GLU A 176 1.50 -20.19 -21.43
N THR A 177 0.32 -20.54 -20.89
CA THR A 177 -0.19 -21.91 -20.93
C THR A 177 -0.47 -22.35 -22.37
N VAL A 178 -1.14 -21.52 -23.16
CA VAL A 178 -1.41 -21.81 -24.59
C VAL A 178 -0.09 -21.99 -25.35
N ILE A 179 0.88 -21.09 -25.18
CA ILE A 179 2.19 -21.21 -25.84
C ILE A 179 2.87 -22.53 -25.46
N LYS A 180 2.88 -22.91 -24.18
CA LYS A 180 3.46 -24.19 -23.75
C LYS A 180 2.73 -25.38 -24.35
N THR A 181 1.41 -25.42 -24.31
CA THR A 181 0.63 -26.51 -24.89
C THR A 181 0.85 -26.62 -26.40
N THR A 182 0.85 -25.51 -27.15
CA THR A 182 1.14 -25.51 -28.59
C THR A 182 2.58 -25.93 -28.89
N THR A 183 3.52 -25.59 -28.02
CA THR A 183 4.92 -26.01 -28.19
C THR A 183 5.04 -27.51 -27.93
N THR A 184 4.54 -28.03 -26.81
CA THR A 184 4.57 -29.48 -26.49
C THR A 184 3.86 -30.31 -27.56
N GLN A 185 2.70 -29.87 -28.03
CA GLN A 185 1.94 -30.56 -29.08
C GLN A 185 2.70 -30.58 -30.41
N LYS A 186 3.44 -29.52 -30.75
CA LYS A 186 4.35 -29.53 -31.90
C LYS A 186 5.52 -30.50 -31.73
N TRP A 187 6.06 -30.68 -30.53
CA TRP A 187 7.14 -31.65 -30.28
C TRP A 187 6.64 -33.09 -30.37
N ASP A 188 5.46 -33.38 -29.82
CA ASP A 188 4.82 -34.71 -29.91
C ASP A 188 4.43 -35.08 -31.35
N ASP A 189 4.00 -34.10 -32.16
CA ASP A 189 3.74 -34.29 -33.60
C ASP A 189 5.04 -34.51 -34.41
N TYR A 190 6.19 -34.06 -33.92
CA TYR A 190 7.49 -34.31 -34.54
C TYR A 190 8.03 -35.70 -34.19
N GLU A 191 7.89 -36.16 -32.94
CA GLU A 191 8.34 -37.49 -32.51
C GLU A 191 7.44 -38.63 -33.02
N SER A 192 6.19 -38.35 -33.40
CA SER A 192 5.27 -39.35 -33.97
C SER A 192 5.42 -39.54 -35.49
N ASN A 193 6.27 -38.74 -36.15
CA ASN A 193 6.54 -38.80 -37.59
C ASN A 193 7.96 -39.31 -37.94
N GLU A 194 8.72 -39.82 -36.96
CA GLU A 194 9.93 -40.65 -37.16
C GLU A 194 9.64 -42.15 -36.95
#